data_AF-A0AAW9FVI9-F1
#
_entry.id   AF-A0AAW9FVI9-F1
#
_cell.length_a   1.000
_cell.length_b   1.000
_cell.length_c   1.000
_cell.angle_alpha   90.00
_cell.angle_beta   90.00
_cell.angle_gamma   90.00
#
_symmetry.space_group_name_H-M   'P 1'
#
loop_
_entity.id
_entity.type
_entity.pdbx_description
1 polymer ?
#
loop_
_entity_poly.entity_id
_entity_poly.type
_entity_poly.pdbx_seq_one_letter_code
_entity_poly.pdbx_strand_id
1 'polypeptide(L)'
;MGTTTNTENAVRTIISDNRQIQSKAIISGNTIMFNYSYNVSPQKAPFVIGFTVQRGKAGDQDFNGNNAITGSYYPENDTFDSKTVGTKPGDEALKESILAECKAIVAELTAPAQ
;
A
#
# COMPACT_ATOMS: atom_id res chain seq x y z
N MET A 1 23.91 -51.68 23.99
CA MET A 1 24.41 -50.35 23.58
C MET A 1 23.30 -49.67 22.83
N GLY A 2 22.70 -48.63 23.42
CA GLY A 2 21.56 -47.92 22.84
C GLY A 2 22.02 -46.98 21.73
N THR A 3 21.36 -47.05 20.58
CA THR A 3 21.53 -46.12 19.47
C THR A 3 20.82 -44.81 19.82
N THR A 4 21.59 -43.79 20.19
CA THR A 4 21.06 -42.44 20.37
C THR A 4 20.81 -41.84 18.98
N THR A 5 19.56 -41.84 18.53
CA THR A 5 19.12 -41.05 17.38
C THR A 5 19.10 -39.59 17.80
N ASN A 6 20.14 -38.83 17.44
CA ASN A 6 20.10 -37.37 17.50
C ASN A 6 19.14 -36.89 16.42
N THR A 7 17.87 -36.69 16.78
CA THR A 7 16.96 -35.91 15.97
C THR A 7 17.35 -34.44 16.14
N GLU A 8 18.21 -33.95 15.25
CA GLU A 8 18.48 -32.52 15.13
C GLU A 8 17.18 -31.84 14.69
N ASN A 9 16.46 -31.24 15.64
CA ASN A 9 15.34 -30.38 15.32
C ASN A 9 15.88 -29.19 14.51
N ALA A 10 15.39 -29.02 13.28
CA ALA A 10 15.79 -27.89 12.44
C ALA A 10 15.45 -26.57 13.15
N VAL A 11 16.48 -25.83 13.58
CA VAL A 11 16.32 -24.48 14.14
C VAL A 11 16.14 -23.51 12.99
N ARG A 12 14.96 -22.88 12.90
CA ARG A 12 14.66 -21.86 11.89
C ARG A 12 15.09 -20.48 12.39
N THR A 13 15.95 -19.81 11.63
CA THR A 13 16.25 -18.38 11.80
C THR A 13 15.44 -17.56 10.80
N ILE A 14 14.63 -16.61 11.28
CA ILE A 14 13.93 -15.66 10.41
C ILE A 14 14.92 -14.58 10.01
N ILE A 15 15.24 -14.52 8.72
CA ILE A 15 16.14 -13.50 8.14
C ILE A 15 15.37 -12.31 7.56
N SER A 16 14.06 -12.45 7.32
CA SER A 16 13.18 -11.41 6.77
C SER A 16 11.72 -11.77 7.00
N ASP A 17 10.90 -10.78 7.36
CA ASP A 17 9.43 -10.85 7.39
C ASP A 17 8.86 -9.74 6.51
N ASN A 18 8.00 -10.11 5.55
CA ASN A 18 7.38 -9.21 4.59
C ASN A 18 5.86 -9.38 4.60
N ARG A 19 5.14 -8.25 4.53
CA ARG A 19 3.68 -8.22 4.47
C ARG A 19 3.22 -7.48 3.23
N GLN A 20 2.21 -8.02 2.57
CA GLN A 20 1.48 -7.35 1.51
C GLN A 20 0.14 -6.86 2.06
N ILE A 21 -0.19 -5.60 1.79
CA ILE A 21 -1.40 -4.94 2.21
C ILE A 21 -2.18 -4.46 0.99
N GLN A 22 -3.49 -4.65 1.03
CA GLN A 22 -4.45 -3.97 0.17
C GLN A 22 -5.44 -3.26 1.08
N SER A 23 -5.56 -1.94 0.95
CA SER A 23 -6.47 -1.12 1.75
C SER A 23 -7.36 -0.28 0.86
N LYS A 24 -8.50 0.16 1.40
CA LYS A 24 -9.48 0.99 0.71
C LYS A 24 -9.80 2.22 1.55
N ALA A 25 -9.82 3.38 0.91
CA ALA A 25 -10.21 4.65 1.52
C ALA A 25 -11.24 5.38 0.66
N ILE A 26 -11.97 6.31 1.29
CA ILE A 26 -12.81 7.27 0.56
C ILE A 26 -12.16 8.64 0.68
N ILE A 27 -11.67 9.18 -0.44
CA ILE A 27 -11.02 10.49 -0.50
C ILE A 27 -11.82 11.39 -1.45
N SER A 28 -12.30 12.51 -0.93
CA SER A 28 -13.12 13.48 -1.67
C SER A 28 -14.30 12.85 -2.41
N GLY A 29 -14.95 11.84 -1.79
CA GLY A 29 -16.09 11.13 -2.36
C GLY A 29 -15.75 10.08 -3.43
N ASN A 30 -14.47 9.77 -3.65
CA ASN A 30 -14.01 8.73 -4.56
C ASN A 30 -13.53 7.51 -3.76
N THR A 31 -13.63 6.33 -4.36
CA THR A 31 -13.08 5.11 -3.79
C THR A 31 -11.65 4.93 -4.26
N ILE A 32 -10.71 4.87 -3.32
CA ILE A 32 -9.29 4.68 -3.61
C ILE A 32 -8.87 3.34 -3.02
N MET A 33 -8.20 2.52 -3.82
CA MET A 33 -7.55 1.30 -3.35
C MET A 33 -6.05 1.52 -3.37
N PHE A 34 -5.38 1.20 -2.25
CA PHE A 34 -3.93 1.21 -2.14
C PHE A 34 -3.41 -0.21 -2.05
N ASN A 35 -2.26 -0.47 -2.69
CA ASN A 35 -1.57 -1.75 -2.63
C ASN A 35 -0.07 -1.53 -2.39
N TYR A 36 0.48 -2.18 -1.37
CA TYR A 36 1.88 -2.04 -1.03
C TYR A 36 2.38 -3.25 -0.22
N SER A 37 3.70 -3.44 -0.22
CA SER A 37 4.36 -4.41 0.65
C SER A 37 5.47 -3.73 1.43
N TYR A 38 5.72 -4.19 2.65
CA TYR A 38 6.77 -3.64 3.51
C TYR A 38 7.44 -4.75 4.34
N ASN A 39 8.68 -4.50 4.75
CA ASN A 39 9.39 -5.39 5.66
C ASN A 39 9.00 -5.06 7.10
N VAL A 40 8.64 -6.07 7.87
CA VAL A 40 8.34 -5.95 9.31
C VAL A 40 9.60 -6.08 10.14
N SER A 41 10.52 -6.97 9.73
CA SER A 41 11.79 -7.20 10.40
C SER A 41 12.92 -7.40 9.37
N PRO A 42 13.91 -6.49 9.28
CA PRO A 42 13.89 -5.16 9.91
C PRO A 42 12.72 -4.31 9.37
N GLN A 43 12.19 -3.40 10.20
CA GLN A 43 11.10 -2.52 9.79
C GLN A 43 11.58 -1.55 8.71
N LYS A 44 11.00 -1.64 7.51
CA LYS A 44 11.35 -0.79 6.36
C LYS A 44 10.08 -0.38 5.62
N ALA A 45 10.00 0.90 5.24
CA ALA A 45 8.92 1.44 4.42
C ALA A 45 8.72 0.64 3.11
N PRO A 46 7.52 0.69 2.52
CA PRO A 46 7.30 0.20 1.17
C PRO A 46 8.24 0.84 0.15
N PHE A 47 8.71 0.05 -0.82
CA PHE A 47 9.41 0.59 -1.98
C PHE A 47 8.46 1.37 -2.90
N VAL A 48 7.20 0.93 -2.99
CA VAL A 48 6.16 1.54 -3.82
C VAL A 48 4.80 1.34 -3.17
N ILE A 49 3.95 2.36 -3.29
CA ILE A 49 2.54 2.29 -2.98
C ILE A 49 1.78 2.50 -4.29
N GLY A 50 1.18 1.43 -4.82
CA GLY A 50 0.26 1.52 -5.94
C GLY A 50 -1.09 2.04 -5.47
N PHE A 51 -1.75 2.82 -6.32
CA PHE A 51 -3.12 3.27 -6.06
C PHE A 51 -3.99 3.24 -7.32
N THR A 52 -5.28 3.02 -7.11
CA THR A 52 -6.32 3.14 -8.14
C THR A 52 -7.49 3.92 -7.59
N VAL A 53 -8.09 4.75 -8.43
CA VAL A 53 -9.20 5.64 -8.09
C VAL A 53 -10.40 5.27 -8.93
N GLN A 54 -11.49 4.94 -8.28
CA GLN A 54 -12.81 4.77 -8.88
C GLN A 54 -13.68 5.95 -8.44
N ARG A 55 -14.34 6.61 -9.39
CA ARG A 55 -15.18 7.78 -9.08
C ARG A 55 -16.44 7.33 -8.35
N GLY A 56 -16.82 8.09 -7.31
CA GLY A 56 -17.94 7.75 -6.43
C GLY A 56 -17.56 6.72 -5.36
N LYS A 57 -18.52 6.42 -4.48
CA LYS A 57 -18.31 5.45 -3.40
C LYS A 57 -18.78 4.08 -3.85
N ALA A 58 -17.94 3.07 -3.64
CA ALA A 58 -18.31 1.69 -3.92
C ALA A 58 -19.56 1.30 -3.10
N GLY A 59 -20.62 0.90 -3.81
CA GLY A 59 -21.93 0.60 -3.23
C GLY A 59 -23.02 1.62 -3.55
N ASP A 60 -22.66 2.81 -4.07
CA ASP A 60 -23.65 3.79 -4.53
C ASP A 60 -24.28 3.37 -5.87
N GLN A 61 -25.51 3.80 -6.13
CA GLN A 61 -26.29 3.42 -7.33
C GLN A 61 -25.59 3.81 -8.65
N ASP A 62 -24.89 4.94 -8.66
CA ASP A 62 -24.20 5.46 -9.85
C ASP A 62 -22.72 5.02 -9.94
N PHE A 63 -22.29 4.12 -9.06
CA PHE A 63 -20.91 3.63 -9.05
C PHE A 63 -20.68 2.61 -10.17
N ASN A 64 -19.79 2.94 -11.11
CA ASN A 64 -19.47 2.08 -12.25
C ASN A 64 -18.21 1.22 -12.07
N GLY A 65 -17.44 1.43 -10.99
CA GLY A 65 -16.21 0.67 -10.71
C GLY A 65 -15.05 0.90 -11.68
N ASN A 66 -15.17 1.85 -12.61
CA ASN A 66 -14.11 2.10 -13.59
C ASN A 66 -12.97 2.92 -12.97
N ASN A 67 -11.74 2.50 -13.26
CA ASN A 67 -10.55 3.21 -12.85
C ASN A 67 -10.43 4.52 -13.63
N ALA A 68 -10.54 5.64 -12.92
CA ALA A 68 -10.38 6.99 -13.48
C ALA A 68 -8.94 7.50 -13.32
N ILE A 69 -8.24 7.10 -12.25
CA ILE A 69 -6.83 7.42 -12.04
C ILE A 69 -6.13 6.16 -11.54
N THR A 70 -4.94 5.88 -12.06
CA THR A 70 -4.05 4.83 -11.56
C THR A 70 -2.67 5.43 -11.39
N GLY A 71 -1.92 5.00 -10.38
CA GLY A 71 -0.59 5.52 -10.18
C GLY A 71 0.19 4.81 -9.11
N SER A 72 1.36 5.36 -8.84
CA SER A 72 2.32 4.85 -7.88
C SER A 72 2.98 6.00 -7.14
N TYR A 73 3.20 5.83 -5.84
CA TYR A 73 4.09 6.66 -5.05
C TYR A 73 5.35 5.88 -4.69
N TYR A 74 6.51 6.49 -4.90
CA TYR A 74 7.83 5.95 -4.60
C TYR A 74 8.45 6.74 -3.44
N PRO A 75 8.43 6.20 -2.19
CA PRO A 75 8.85 6.95 -1.02
C PRO A 75 10.33 7.32 -1.00
N GLU A 76 11.20 6.51 -1.63
CA GLU A 76 12.66 6.68 -1.62
C GLU A 76 13.11 8.00 -2.27
N ASN A 77 12.38 8.47 -3.28
CA ASN A 77 12.70 9.66 -4.07
C ASN A 77 11.54 10.66 -4.14
N ASP A 78 10.55 10.51 -3.26
CA ASP A 78 9.32 11.32 -3.20
C ASP A 78 8.60 11.49 -4.56
N THR A 79 8.66 10.48 -5.42
CA THR A 79 8.07 10.57 -6.77
C THR A 79 6.63 10.07 -6.77
N PHE A 80 5.71 10.90 -7.27
CA PHE A 80 4.31 10.55 -7.46
C PHE A 80 3.98 10.52 -8.95
N ASP A 81 3.74 9.31 -9.48
CA ASP A 81 3.34 9.10 -10.87
C ASP A 81 1.86 8.75 -10.94
N SER A 82 1.13 9.36 -11.88
CA SER A 82 -0.28 9.10 -12.06
C SER A 82 -0.71 9.25 -13.52
N LYS A 83 -1.58 8.34 -13.95
CA LYS A 83 -2.28 8.38 -15.22
C LYS A 83 -3.76 8.58 -14.97
N THR A 84 -4.33 9.60 -15.60
CA THR A 84 -5.76 9.93 -15.51
C THR A 84 -6.45 9.59 -16.83
N VAL A 85 -7.63 8.98 -16.75
CA VAL A 85 -8.52 8.73 -17.89
C VAL A 85 -9.70 9.69 -17.80
N GLY A 86 -9.82 10.59 -18.78
CA GLY A 86 -10.89 11.58 -18.83
C GLY A 86 -10.80 12.58 -17.68
N THR A 87 -9.82 13.48 -17.74
CA THR A 87 -9.56 14.52 -16.73
C THR A 87 -10.82 15.30 -16.38
N LYS A 88 -11.04 15.52 -15.09
CA LYS A 88 -12.15 16.30 -14.55
C LYS A 88 -11.64 17.43 -13.63
N PRO A 89 -12.43 18.49 -13.43
CA PRO A 89 -12.14 19.47 -12.39
C PRO A 89 -11.98 18.80 -11.02
N GLY A 90 -10.95 19.21 -10.27
CA GLY A 90 -10.65 18.66 -8.95
C GLY A 90 -9.66 17.48 -8.95
N ASP A 91 -9.20 17.01 -10.10
CA ASP A 91 -8.28 15.86 -10.18
C ASP A 91 -6.92 16.13 -9.56
N GLU A 92 -6.38 17.34 -9.72
CA GLU A 92 -5.10 17.70 -9.10
C GLU A 92 -5.21 17.75 -7.56
N ALA A 93 -6.26 18.36 -7.02
CA ALA A 93 -6.50 18.36 -5.57
C ALA A 93 -6.72 16.94 -5.02
N LEU A 94 -7.36 16.05 -5.79
CA LEU A 94 -7.51 14.65 -5.43
C LEU A 94 -6.15 13.93 -5.43
N LYS A 95 -5.30 14.14 -6.44
CA LYS A 95 -3.94 13.59 -6.49
C LYS A 95 -3.09 14.05 -5.32
N GLU A 96 -3.16 15.33 -4.95
CA GLU A 96 -2.49 15.86 -3.75
C GLU A 96 -2.97 15.17 -2.47
N SER A 97 -4.28 14.93 -2.35
CA SER A 97 -4.85 14.22 -1.20
C SER A 97 -4.40 12.74 -1.15
N ILE A 98 -4.31 12.08 -2.31
CA ILE A 98 -3.79 10.70 -2.42
C ILE A 98 -2.30 10.65 -2.06
N LEU A 99 -1.50 11.62 -2.52
CA LEU A 99 -0.10 11.73 -2.14
C LEU A 99 0.07 11.91 -0.63
N ALA A 100 -0.76 12.76 0.00
CA ALA A 100 -0.76 12.93 1.45
C ALA A 100 -1.04 11.61 2.19
N GLU A 101 -2.03 10.84 1.72
CA GLU A 101 -2.34 9.52 2.28
C GLU A 101 -1.19 8.51 2.09
N CYS A 102 -0.57 8.48 0.91
CA CYS A 102 0.62 7.65 0.67
C CYS A 102 1.76 8.01 1.65
N LYS A 103 1.98 9.30 1.92
CA LYS A 103 2.99 9.76 2.90
C LYS A 103 2.62 9.36 4.33
N ALA A 104 1.33 9.41 4.69
CA ALA A 104 0.84 8.94 5.99
C ALA A 104 1.10 7.43 6.17
N ILE A 105 0.80 6.60 5.16
CA ILE A 105 1.09 5.15 5.17
C ILE A 105 2.59 4.91 5.41
N VAL A 106 3.48 5.66 4.74
CA VAL A 106 4.93 5.52 4.96
C VAL A 106 5.31 5.88 6.39
N ALA A 107 4.78 6.98 6.94
CA ALA A 107 5.04 7.41 8.30
C ALA A 107 4.58 6.36 9.34
N GLU A 108 3.39 5.78 9.17
CA GLU A 108 2.89 4.70 10.04
C GLU A 108 3.79 3.47 10.01
N LEU A 109 4.28 3.09 8.83
CA LEU A 109 5.12 1.89 8.65
C LEU A 109 6.58 2.09 9.06
N THR A 110 7.00 3.32 9.32
CA THR A 110 8.36 3.67 9.77
C THR A 110 8.42 4.12 11.22
N ALA A 111 7.28 4.36 11.86
CA ALA A 111 7.20 4.58 13.29
C ALA A 111 7.63 3.30 14.03
N PRO A 112 8.45 3.40 15.10
CA PRO A 112 8.78 2.26 15.93
C PRO A 112 7.48 1.61 16.44
N ALA A 113 7.38 0.29 16.36
CA ALA A 113 6.28 -0.43 17.00
C ALA A 113 6.23 -0.04 18.49
N GLN A 114 5.08 0.47 18.93
CA GLN A 114 4.80 0.76 20.35
C GLN A 114 4.79 -0.52 21.18
#